data_AF-A0A1R4B5F5-F1
#
_entry.id   AF-A0A1R4B5F5-F1
#
_cell.length_a   1.000
_cell.length_b   1.000
_cell.length_c   1.000
_cell.angle_alpha   90.00
_cell.angle_beta   90.00
_cell.angle_gamma   90.00
#
_symmetry.space_group_name_H-M   'P 1'
#
loop_
_entity.id
_entity.type
_entity.pdbx_description
1 polymer ?
#
loop_
_entity_poly.entity_id
_entity_poly.type
_entity_poly.pdbx_seq_one_letter_code
_entity_poly.pdbx_strand_id
1 'polypeptide(L)'
;MKKINQKCEEFKILLKFLNWSVKQFSDIYLNETSSYDIDECEYKRHHNKLKGQLRRTSNTEKSTANFISYISFIKGSNEFSMRSKEQSFEEFSSQFLASIEVEPPKKKLKKTDTRYYESYGNSSWSEKEMESVIDCALQHAETIGSSPHDFQVVKLCDDGILADYLVFWAGDIGFAGGSGTWGPAFCLVRRNQWGNFNIASPGREFYEYLKIIESVKFKEAILHITGVTYGPTCHQRNPSYKLKLQFRVTDSFRGAVDLELVDKQEIGYDAFTG
;
A
#
# COMPACT_ATOMS: atom_id res chain seq x y z
N MET A 1 20.82 10.84 9.01
CA MET A 1 20.40 11.15 7.61
C MET A 1 20.42 9.85 6.81
N LYS A 2 19.26 9.38 6.32
CA LYS A 2 19.24 8.26 5.35
C LYS A 2 19.84 8.79 4.06
N LYS A 3 21.02 8.31 3.64
CA LYS A 3 21.57 8.61 2.31
C LYS A 3 20.54 8.14 1.28
N ILE A 4 20.04 9.02 0.43
CA ILE A 4 19.14 8.64 -0.66
C ILE A 4 20.02 8.13 -1.80
N ASN A 5 19.70 6.96 -2.36
CA ASN A 5 20.40 6.45 -3.54
C ASN A 5 20.08 7.35 -4.74
N GLN A 6 20.96 8.31 -5.05
CA GLN A 6 20.78 9.28 -6.14
C GLN A 6 20.55 8.58 -7.49
N LYS A 7 21.15 7.41 -7.72
CA LYS A 7 20.98 6.63 -8.96
C LYS A 7 19.60 5.98 -9.06
N CYS A 8 19.00 5.61 -7.94
CA CYS A 8 17.61 5.16 -7.92
C CYS A 8 16.65 6.28 -8.36
N GLU A 9 16.89 7.51 -7.90
CA GLU A 9 16.06 8.66 -8.28
C GLU A 9 16.28 9.07 -9.74
N GLU A 10 17.53 9.13 -10.21
CA GLU A 10 17.84 9.37 -11.63
C GLU A 10 17.13 8.34 -12.54
N PHE A 11 17.15 7.07 -12.16
CA PHE A 11 16.44 6.01 -12.89
C PHE A 11 14.92 6.22 -12.91
N LYS A 12 14.29 6.62 -11.80
CA LYS A 12 12.84 6.93 -11.77
C LYS A 12 12.49 8.10 -12.70
N ILE A 13 13.32 9.14 -12.72
CA ILE A 13 13.13 10.31 -13.59
C ILE A 13 13.24 9.89 -15.05
N LEU A 14 14.20 9.02 -15.40
CA LEU A 14 14.33 8.48 -16.75
C LEU A 14 13.10 7.68 -17.19
N LEU A 15 12.56 6.82 -16.32
CA LEU A 15 11.31 6.10 -16.62
C LEU A 15 10.16 7.07 -16.87
N LYS A 16 10.07 8.16 -16.10
CA LYS A 16 9.06 9.20 -16.32
C LYS A 16 9.28 9.98 -17.60
N PHE A 17 10.52 10.33 -17.89
CA PHE A 17 10.91 11.00 -19.13
C PHE A 17 10.52 10.17 -20.34
N LEU A 18 10.65 8.85 -20.31
CA LEU A 18 10.23 7.95 -21.38
C LEU A 18 8.76 7.50 -21.30
N ASN A 19 8.02 7.90 -20.27
CA ASN A 19 6.69 7.39 -19.99
C ASN A 19 6.63 5.85 -19.90
N TRP A 20 7.71 5.23 -19.41
CA TRP A 20 7.79 3.79 -19.21
C TRP A 20 7.33 3.41 -17.81
N SER A 21 6.54 2.34 -17.73
CA SER A 21 6.30 1.63 -16.48
C SER A 21 7.50 0.77 -16.10
N VAL A 22 7.60 0.44 -14.81
CA VAL A 22 8.64 -0.49 -14.29
C VAL A 22 8.54 -1.86 -14.96
N LYS A 23 7.34 -2.28 -15.37
CA LYS A 23 7.13 -3.53 -16.11
C LYS A 23 7.69 -3.42 -17.52
N GLN A 24 7.28 -2.40 -18.28
CA GLN A 24 7.79 -2.17 -19.64
C GLN A 24 9.31 -2.11 -19.69
N PHE A 25 9.95 -1.34 -18.79
CA PHE A 25 11.41 -1.32 -18.72
C PHE A 25 11.99 -2.71 -18.43
N SER A 26 11.42 -3.46 -17.47
CA SER A 26 11.90 -4.79 -17.12
C SER A 26 11.88 -5.73 -18.33
N ASP A 27 10.82 -5.67 -19.12
CA ASP A 27 10.62 -6.53 -20.28
C ASP A 27 11.59 -6.14 -21.40
N ILE A 28 11.71 -4.85 -21.73
CA ILE A 28 12.66 -4.33 -22.74
C ILE A 28 14.11 -4.65 -22.35
N TYR A 29 14.48 -4.35 -21.10
CA TYR A 29 15.83 -4.56 -20.60
C TYR A 29 16.25 -6.02 -20.70
N LEU A 30 15.37 -6.94 -20.29
CA LEU A 30 15.65 -8.37 -20.39
C LEU A 30 15.75 -8.84 -21.84
N ASN A 31 14.81 -8.43 -22.70
CA ASN A 31 14.84 -8.79 -24.13
C ASN A 31 16.15 -8.41 -24.82
N GLU A 32 16.68 -7.24 -24.51
CA GLU A 32 17.84 -6.68 -25.22
C GLU A 32 19.19 -7.06 -24.57
N THR A 33 19.21 -7.53 -23.32
CA THR A 33 20.45 -7.85 -22.61
C THR A 33 20.69 -9.34 -22.39
N SER A 34 19.67 -10.17 -22.56
CA SER A 34 19.82 -11.62 -22.45
C SER A 34 20.34 -12.22 -23.76
N SER A 35 21.26 -13.17 -23.64
CA SER A 35 21.85 -13.89 -24.78
C SER A 35 21.07 -15.15 -25.17
N TYR A 36 19.93 -15.40 -24.54
CA TYR A 36 19.12 -16.61 -24.68
C TYR A 36 17.64 -16.25 -24.52
N ASP A 37 16.77 -17.16 -24.99
CA ASP A 37 15.32 -16.99 -24.85
C ASP A 37 14.91 -17.05 -23.39
N ILE A 38 14.27 -15.97 -22.94
CA ILE A 38 13.87 -15.76 -21.55
C ILE A 38 12.47 -16.34 -21.37
N ASP A 39 12.26 -17.12 -20.32
CA ASP A 39 10.94 -17.61 -19.98
C ASP A 39 10.10 -16.55 -19.23
N GLU A 40 8.78 -16.73 -19.22
CA GLU A 40 7.86 -15.77 -18.56
C GLU A 40 8.16 -15.60 -17.05
N CYS A 41 8.74 -16.62 -16.42
CA CYS A 41 9.09 -16.61 -15.01
C CYS A 41 10.29 -15.69 -14.73
N GLU A 42 11.26 -15.60 -15.62
CA GLU A 42 12.40 -14.69 -15.54
C GLU A 42 11.98 -13.22 -15.67
N TYR A 43 11.05 -12.89 -16.58
CA TYR A 43 10.46 -11.55 -16.66
C TYR A 43 9.80 -11.14 -15.35
N LYS A 44 8.95 -12.03 -14.80
CA LYS A 44 8.26 -11.78 -13.53
C LYS A 44 9.24 -11.62 -12.38
N ARG A 45 10.31 -12.42 -12.35
CA ARG A 45 11.36 -12.36 -11.32
C ARG A 45 12.13 -11.04 -11.39
N HIS A 46 12.54 -10.61 -12.57
CA HIS A 46 13.25 -9.34 -12.75
C HIS A 46 12.36 -8.15 -12.40
N HIS A 47 11.10 -8.15 -12.86
CA HIS A 47 10.14 -7.11 -12.53
C HIS A 47 9.93 -6.95 -11.03
N ASN A 48 9.67 -8.06 -10.32
CA ASN A 48 9.46 -8.05 -8.87
C ASN A 48 10.70 -7.60 -8.10
N LYS A 49 11.89 -8.01 -8.56
CA LYS A 49 13.17 -7.58 -7.99
C LYS A 49 13.36 -6.08 -8.14
N LEU A 50 13.15 -5.54 -9.34
CA LEU A 50 13.28 -4.11 -9.64
C LEU A 50 12.26 -3.29 -8.82
N LYS A 51 10.99 -3.72 -8.80
CA LYS A 51 9.93 -3.11 -7.97
C LYS A 51 10.32 -3.09 -6.48
N GLY A 52 10.89 -4.19 -5.98
CA GLY A 52 11.39 -4.29 -4.61
C GLY A 52 12.59 -3.37 -4.31
N GLN A 53 13.50 -3.18 -5.28
CA GLN A 53 14.64 -2.25 -5.15
C GLN A 53 14.19 -0.79 -5.13
N LEU A 54 13.19 -0.43 -5.95
CA LEU A 54 12.61 0.92 -6.00
C LEU A 54 11.83 1.29 -4.73
N ARG A 55 11.10 0.34 -4.12
CA ARG A 55 10.31 0.58 -2.89
C ARG A 55 11.18 0.74 -1.65
N ARG A 56 12.25 -0.06 -1.53
CA ARG A 56 13.07 -0.10 -0.31
C ARG A 56 14.17 0.96 -0.26
N THR A 57 14.34 1.76 -1.32
CA THR A 57 15.45 2.71 -1.49
C THR A 57 16.77 2.05 -1.08
N SER A 58 17.05 0.87 -1.64
CA SER A 58 18.21 0.07 -1.26
C SER A 58 19.49 0.84 -1.57
N ASN A 59 20.27 1.11 -0.52
CA ASN A 59 21.53 1.84 -0.60
C ASN A 59 22.75 0.92 -0.69
N THR A 60 22.54 -0.36 -1.01
CA THR A 60 23.66 -1.29 -1.18
C THR A 60 24.45 -0.95 -2.45
N GLU A 61 25.76 -1.20 -2.42
CA GLU A 61 26.64 -1.02 -3.59
C GLU A 61 26.12 -1.80 -4.80
N LYS A 62 25.67 -3.05 -4.57
CA LYS A 62 25.04 -3.89 -5.60
C LYS A 62 23.78 -3.26 -6.19
N SER A 63 22.93 -2.63 -5.37
CA SER A 63 21.74 -1.95 -5.89
C SER A 63 22.09 -0.71 -6.70
N THR A 64 23.11 0.03 -6.26
CA THR A 64 23.60 1.21 -6.98
C THR A 64 24.22 0.84 -8.32
N ALA A 65 25.04 -0.23 -8.36
CA ALA A 65 25.60 -0.78 -9.59
C ALA A 65 24.50 -1.19 -10.58
N ASN A 66 23.46 -1.89 -10.11
CA ASN A 66 22.32 -2.24 -10.97
C ASN A 66 21.65 -0.99 -11.58
N PHE A 67 21.38 0.04 -10.78
CA PHE A 67 20.77 1.28 -11.29
C PHE A 67 21.67 2.00 -12.29
N ILE A 68 23.00 1.98 -12.09
CA ILE A 68 23.95 2.51 -13.07
C ILE A 68 23.82 1.76 -14.40
N SER A 69 23.78 0.42 -14.38
CA SER A 69 23.56 -0.39 -15.59
C SER A 69 22.24 -0.07 -16.28
N TYR A 70 21.15 0.05 -15.51
CA TYR A 70 19.83 0.39 -16.05
C TYR A 70 19.79 1.79 -16.67
N ILE A 71 20.41 2.78 -16.03
CA ILE A 71 20.53 4.14 -16.57
C ILE A 71 21.33 4.13 -17.87
N SER A 72 22.47 3.41 -17.89
CA SER A 72 23.31 3.30 -19.09
C SER A 72 22.56 2.67 -20.25
N PHE A 73 21.77 1.62 -19.97
CA PHE A 73 20.92 0.97 -20.97
C PHE A 73 19.89 1.95 -21.53
N ILE A 74 19.14 2.64 -20.65
CA ILE A 74 18.13 3.61 -21.08
C ILE A 74 18.76 4.70 -21.95
N LYS A 75 19.86 5.31 -21.49
CA LYS A 75 20.54 6.39 -22.21
C LYS A 75 21.17 5.94 -23.53
N GLY A 76 21.50 4.66 -23.66
CA GLY A 76 21.97 4.04 -24.90
C GLY A 76 20.85 3.67 -25.88
N SER A 77 19.58 3.72 -25.47
CA SER A 77 18.46 3.34 -26.33
C SER A 77 18.16 4.38 -27.43
N ASN A 78 17.64 3.88 -28.56
CA ASN A 78 17.15 4.74 -29.65
C ASN A 78 15.98 5.62 -29.19
N GLU A 79 15.09 5.08 -28.34
CA GLU A 79 13.92 5.80 -27.84
C GLU A 79 14.32 7.00 -26.98
N PHE A 80 15.32 6.84 -26.10
CA PHE A 80 15.89 7.96 -25.36
C PHE A 80 16.54 8.99 -26.28
N SER A 81 17.26 8.54 -27.31
CA SER A 81 17.90 9.42 -28.28
C SER A 81 16.88 10.23 -29.10
N MET A 82 15.74 9.62 -29.47
CA MET A 82 14.66 10.32 -30.17
C MET A 82 13.99 11.34 -29.26
N ARG A 83 13.60 10.93 -28.04
CA ARG A 83 12.90 11.81 -27.10
C ARG A 83 13.76 12.95 -26.60
N SER A 84 15.07 12.74 -26.44
CA SER A 84 16.03 13.77 -26.05
C SER A 84 16.24 14.84 -27.13
N LYS A 85 15.92 14.54 -28.40
CA LYS A 85 15.92 15.56 -29.47
C LYS A 85 14.68 16.45 -29.44
N GLU A 86 13.56 15.93 -28.94
CA GLU A 86 12.31 16.67 -28.80
C GLU A 86 12.28 17.50 -27.52
N GLN A 87 12.82 16.96 -26.43
CA GLN A 87 12.91 17.61 -25.13
C GLN A 87 14.20 17.19 -24.43
N SER A 88 15.06 18.13 -24.04
CA SER A 88 16.29 17.79 -23.32
C SER A 88 15.95 17.07 -22.00
N PHE A 89 16.66 15.96 -21.73
CA PHE A 89 16.52 15.24 -20.47
C PHE A 89 16.98 16.08 -19.28
N GLU A 90 18.03 16.88 -19.44
CA GLU A 90 18.55 17.78 -18.41
C GLU A 90 17.54 18.86 -18.05
N GLU A 91 16.90 19.45 -19.06
CA GLU A 91 15.82 20.43 -18.89
C GLU A 91 14.59 19.79 -18.23
N PHE A 92 14.15 18.62 -18.73
CA PHE A 92 13.03 17.88 -18.14
C PHE A 92 13.32 17.49 -16.68
N SER A 93 14.50 16.95 -16.41
CA SER A 93 14.92 16.55 -15.06
C SER A 93 14.94 17.74 -14.12
N SER A 94 15.50 18.87 -14.56
CA SER A 94 15.52 20.12 -13.79
C SER A 94 14.12 20.68 -13.54
N GLN A 95 13.24 20.69 -14.55
CA GLN A 95 11.86 21.13 -14.41
C GLN A 95 11.04 20.18 -13.53
N PHE A 96 11.24 18.87 -13.68
CA PHE A 96 10.56 17.85 -12.88
C PHE A 96 11.00 17.92 -11.42
N LEU A 97 12.30 18.02 -11.15
CA LEU A 97 12.82 18.22 -9.81
C LEU A 97 12.41 19.58 -9.23
N ALA A 98 12.43 20.65 -10.02
CA ALA A 98 11.91 21.95 -9.61
C ALA A 98 10.40 21.89 -9.35
N SER A 99 9.60 21.10 -10.09
CA SER A 99 8.17 20.90 -9.79
C SER A 99 7.92 20.10 -8.50
N ILE A 100 8.95 19.37 -8.02
CA ILE A 100 8.94 18.69 -6.73
C ILE A 100 9.46 19.64 -5.61
N GLU A 101 10.38 20.55 -5.93
CA GLU A 101 10.92 21.55 -4.99
C GLU A 101 10.04 22.82 -4.87
N VAL A 102 9.20 23.12 -5.87
CA VAL A 102 8.21 24.20 -5.87
C VAL A 102 6.88 23.67 -5.33
N GLU A 103 6.89 23.07 -4.14
CA GLU A 103 5.89 23.48 -3.17
C GLU A 103 6.44 24.76 -2.52
N PRO A 104 5.70 25.89 -2.50
CA PRO A 104 6.15 27.05 -1.75
C PRO A 104 6.47 26.62 -0.32
N PRO A 105 7.42 27.28 0.39
CA PRO A 105 7.67 26.98 1.79
C PRO A 105 6.32 27.11 2.47
N LYS A 106 5.75 25.97 2.88
CA LYS A 106 4.59 25.98 3.76
C LYS A 106 4.98 26.96 4.83
N LYS A 107 4.19 28.05 4.96
CA LYS A 107 4.10 28.86 6.18
C LYS A 107 4.45 27.90 7.29
N LYS A 108 5.42 28.23 8.16
CA LYS A 108 5.60 27.52 9.43
C LYS A 108 4.19 27.31 9.98
N LEU A 109 3.65 26.13 9.75
CA LEU A 109 2.32 25.78 10.16
C LEU A 109 2.55 25.69 11.64
N LYS A 110 2.06 26.70 12.36
CA LYS A 110 1.85 26.61 13.79
C LYS A 110 1.20 25.26 13.98
N LYS A 111 1.98 24.29 14.48
CA LYS A 111 1.51 23.05 15.11
C LYS A 111 0.11 22.67 14.59
N THR A 112 -0.05 22.41 13.29
CA THR A 112 -1.38 22.06 12.79
C THR A 112 -1.56 20.62 13.16
N ASP A 113 -2.25 20.46 14.28
CA ASP A 113 -3.15 19.37 14.61
C ASP A 113 -2.91 18.17 13.71
N THR A 114 -2.02 17.30 14.17
CA THR A 114 -2.31 15.87 14.10
C THR A 114 -3.80 15.77 14.42
N ARG A 115 -4.64 15.44 13.43
CA ARG A 115 -6.06 15.18 13.72
C ARG A 115 -6.03 13.95 14.61
N TYR A 116 -6.04 14.21 15.92
CA TYR A 116 -6.29 13.18 16.90
C TYR A 116 -7.74 12.80 16.67
N TYR A 117 -7.94 11.61 16.12
CA TYR A 117 -9.26 11.03 15.96
C TYR A 117 -9.75 10.67 17.36
N GLU A 118 -10.43 11.62 18.02
CA GLU A 118 -11.07 11.36 19.29
C GLU A 118 -12.16 10.30 19.07
N SER A 119 -11.98 9.15 19.71
CA SER A 119 -12.96 8.09 19.69
C SER A 119 -14.16 8.50 20.54
N TYR A 120 -15.27 8.82 19.91
CA TYR A 120 -16.55 8.41 20.47
C TYR A 120 -16.72 6.93 20.12
N GLY A 121 -16.12 6.09 20.96
CA GLY A 121 -16.43 4.66 20.97
C GLY A 121 -17.94 4.50 21.10
N ASN A 122 -18.53 3.76 20.16
CA ASN A 122 -19.96 3.57 19.93
C ASN A 122 -20.66 4.75 19.24
N SER A 123 -20.20 5.15 18.06
CA SER A 123 -21.03 5.92 17.14
C SER A 123 -22.27 5.11 16.76
N SER A 124 -23.44 5.47 17.29
CA SER A 124 -24.72 4.93 16.84
C SER A 124 -24.89 5.26 15.36
N TRP A 125 -24.63 4.30 14.50
CA TRP A 125 -25.01 4.35 13.09
C TRP A 125 -26.29 3.56 12.88
N SER A 126 -27.05 3.95 11.87
CA SER A 126 -28.21 3.18 11.45
C SER A 126 -27.75 1.89 10.77
N GLU A 127 -28.58 0.85 10.82
CA GLU A 127 -28.36 -0.40 10.07
C GLU A 127 -28.15 -0.11 8.57
N LYS A 128 -28.93 0.83 8.01
CA LYS A 128 -28.80 1.28 6.62
C LYS A 128 -27.45 1.92 6.28
N GLU A 129 -26.87 2.66 7.23
CA GLU A 129 -25.56 3.28 7.06
C GLU A 129 -24.47 2.20 7.02
N MET A 130 -24.58 1.21 7.90
CA MET A 130 -23.68 0.06 7.93
C MET A 130 -23.77 -0.78 6.65
N GLU A 131 -24.98 -1.09 6.20
CA GLU A 131 -25.25 -1.79 4.93
C GLU A 131 -24.61 -1.04 3.75
N SER A 132 -24.83 0.28 3.66
CA SER A 132 -24.28 1.10 2.57
C SER A 132 -22.74 1.12 2.55
N VAL A 133 -22.11 1.14 3.73
CA VAL A 133 -20.65 1.06 3.85
C VAL A 133 -20.14 -0.31 3.41
N ILE A 134 -20.81 -1.38 3.84
CA ILE A 134 -20.44 -2.76 3.48
C ILE A 134 -20.63 -2.99 1.98
N ASP A 135 -21.75 -2.55 1.39
CA ASP A 135 -22.03 -2.68 -0.04
C ASP A 135 -20.95 -1.99 -0.88
N CYS A 136 -20.55 -0.78 -0.48
CA CYS A 136 -19.46 -0.05 -1.13
C CYS A 136 -18.13 -0.83 -1.05
N ALA A 137 -17.81 -1.39 0.12
CA ALA A 137 -16.61 -2.17 0.33
C ALA A 137 -16.64 -3.52 -0.40
N LEU A 138 -17.79 -4.18 -0.46
CA LEU A 138 -18.02 -5.45 -1.16
C LEU A 138 -17.78 -5.29 -2.66
N GLN A 139 -18.42 -4.29 -3.29
CA GLN A 139 -18.21 -3.98 -4.70
C GLN A 139 -16.72 -3.72 -5.01
N HIS A 140 -16.04 -2.99 -4.13
CA HIS A 140 -14.61 -2.75 -4.26
C HIS A 140 -13.79 -4.03 -4.12
N ALA A 141 -14.09 -4.85 -3.11
CA ALA A 141 -13.43 -6.12 -2.86
C ALA A 141 -13.55 -7.07 -4.06
N GLU A 142 -14.76 -7.20 -4.64
CA GLU A 142 -14.99 -7.97 -5.87
C GLU A 142 -14.19 -7.40 -7.06
N THR A 143 -14.15 -6.08 -7.21
CA THR A 143 -13.40 -5.39 -8.28
C THR A 143 -11.91 -5.67 -8.22
N ILE A 144 -11.32 -5.82 -7.02
CA ILE A 144 -9.91 -6.17 -6.85
C ILE A 144 -9.67 -7.69 -6.85
N GLY A 145 -10.68 -8.49 -7.20
CA GLY A 145 -10.60 -9.94 -7.23
C GLY A 145 -10.42 -10.54 -5.84
N SER A 146 -11.07 -9.98 -4.82
CA SER A 146 -11.15 -10.58 -3.50
C SER A 146 -12.39 -11.46 -3.38
N SER A 147 -12.32 -12.53 -2.59
CA SER A 147 -13.51 -13.26 -2.11
C SER A 147 -13.75 -12.88 -0.63
N PRO A 148 -14.42 -11.74 -0.38
CA PRO A 148 -14.53 -11.20 0.98
C PRO A 148 -15.55 -11.96 1.82
N HIS A 149 -15.23 -12.12 3.09
CA HIS A 149 -16.10 -12.62 4.15
C HIS A 149 -15.79 -11.88 5.46
N ASP A 150 -16.74 -11.94 6.40
CA ASP A 150 -16.58 -11.44 7.77
C ASP A 150 -16.13 -9.97 7.86
N PHE A 151 -16.92 -9.08 7.24
CA PHE A 151 -16.65 -7.64 7.29
C PHE A 151 -16.66 -7.10 8.73
N GLN A 152 -15.65 -6.29 9.05
CA GLN A 152 -15.56 -5.55 10.31
C GLN A 152 -15.40 -4.06 9.98
N VAL A 153 -16.25 -3.21 10.56
CA VAL A 153 -16.28 -1.78 10.25
C VAL A 153 -16.02 -0.96 11.50
N VAL A 154 -15.18 0.06 11.38
CA VAL A 154 -14.99 1.07 12.43
C VAL A 154 -15.14 2.49 11.87
N LYS A 155 -15.85 3.35 12.59
CA LYS A 155 -15.89 4.79 12.29
C LYS A 155 -14.61 5.41 12.80
N LEU A 156 -13.93 6.16 11.93
CA LEU A 156 -12.78 6.96 12.28
C LEU A 156 -13.19 8.38 12.64
N CYS A 157 -14.11 8.97 11.87
CA CYS A 157 -14.67 10.29 12.14
C CYS A 157 -16.07 10.46 11.56
N ASP A 158 -16.83 11.39 12.12
CA ASP A 158 -18.10 11.89 11.58
C ASP A 158 -18.28 13.34 12.01
N ASP A 159 -18.26 14.27 11.06
CA ASP A 159 -18.53 15.69 11.32
C ASP A 159 -19.99 16.08 10.97
N GLY A 160 -20.84 15.09 10.70
CA GLY A 160 -22.22 15.26 10.25
C GLY A 160 -22.34 15.40 8.74
N ILE A 161 -21.31 15.89 8.05
CA ILE A 161 -21.30 16.09 6.59
C ILE A 161 -20.47 14.99 5.91
N LEU A 162 -19.28 14.73 6.44
CA LEU A 162 -18.34 13.71 6.01
C LEU A 162 -18.14 12.70 7.15
N ALA A 163 -18.03 11.44 6.76
CA ALA A 163 -17.69 10.37 7.70
C ALA A 163 -16.73 9.38 7.05
N ASP A 164 -15.73 8.94 7.82
CA ASP A 164 -14.74 7.98 7.37
C ASP A 164 -14.89 6.66 8.13
N TYR A 165 -14.88 5.57 7.37
CA TYR A 165 -15.08 4.22 7.86
C TYR A 165 -13.92 3.36 7.36
N LEU A 166 -13.26 2.70 8.31
CA LEU A 166 -12.27 1.68 7.98
C LEU A 166 -12.98 0.34 7.94
N VAL A 167 -12.89 -0.34 6.80
CA VAL A 167 -13.57 -1.61 6.58
C VAL A 167 -12.52 -2.68 6.39
N PHE A 168 -12.58 -3.72 7.22
CA PHE A 168 -11.74 -4.92 7.14
C PHE A 168 -12.57 -6.09 6.65
N TRP A 169 -11.94 -7.03 5.96
CA TRP A 169 -12.54 -8.32 5.64
C TRP A 169 -11.46 -9.40 5.59
N ALA A 170 -11.87 -10.64 5.79
CA ALA A 170 -11.06 -11.80 5.47
C ALA A 170 -11.34 -12.18 4.01
N GLY A 171 -10.31 -12.60 3.27
CA GLY A 171 -10.49 -12.98 1.88
C GLY A 171 -9.21 -13.40 1.18
N ASP A 172 -9.37 -14.09 0.07
CA ASP A 172 -8.27 -14.32 -0.86
C ASP A 172 -8.06 -13.06 -1.69
N ILE A 173 -6.96 -12.35 -1.46
CA ILE A 173 -6.64 -11.15 -2.24
C ILE A 173 -5.88 -11.58 -3.51
N GLY A 174 -6.40 -11.20 -4.69
CA GLY A 174 -5.75 -11.44 -5.98
C GLY A 174 -6.27 -12.64 -6.79
N PHE A 175 -7.54 -13.03 -6.60
CA PHE A 175 -8.21 -14.16 -7.28
C PHE A 175 -8.35 -13.98 -8.81
N ALA A 176 -8.09 -12.79 -9.36
CA ALA A 176 -8.08 -12.52 -10.80
C ALA A 176 -6.71 -12.76 -11.46
N GLY A 177 -6.18 -14.00 -11.39
CA GLY A 177 -5.00 -14.45 -12.15
C GLY A 177 -3.70 -14.70 -11.38
N GLY A 178 -3.75 -14.85 -10.04
CA GLY A 178 -2.59 -15.18 -9.21
C GLY A 178 -2.92 -16.16 -8.07
N SER A 179 -1.86 -16.75 -7.47
CA SER A 179 -1.94 -17.53 -6.24
C SER A 179 -2.44 -16.63 -5.10
N GLY A 180 -3.74 -16.67 -4.81
CA GLY A 180 -4.34 -15.91 -3.71
C GLY A 180 -3.56 -16.12 -2.42
N THR A 181 -3.21 -15.03 -1.75
CA THR A 181 -2.66 -15.09 -0.39
C THR A 181 -3.81 -14.86 0.57
N TRP A 182 -4.15 -15.90 1.32
CA TRP A 182 -5.19 -15.81 2.33
C TRP A 182 -4.72 -14.91 3.49
N GLY A 183 -5.43 -13.80 3.71
CA GLY A 183 -5.12 -12.83 4.73
C GLY A 183 -6.14 -11.70 4.80
N PRO A 184 -6.15 -10.94 5.91
CA PRO A 184 -7.06 -9.82 6.04
C PRO A 184 -6.70 -8.71 5.04
N ALA A 185 -7.71 -7.98 4.61
CA ALA A 185 -7.58 -6.77 3.83
C ALA A 185 -8.31 -5.63 4.53
N PHE A 186 -8.01 -4.40 4.11
CA PHE A 186 -8.79 -3.25 4.54
C PHE A 186 -8.88 -2.18 3.46
N CYS A 187 -9.95 -1.38 3.50
CA CYS A 187 -10.12 -0.17 2.70
C CYS A 187 -10.69 0.97 3.54
N LEU A 188 -10.62 2.19 2.99
CA LEU A 188 -11.29 3.35 3.57
C LEU A 188 -12.51 3.69 2.72
N VAL A 189 -13.68 3.67 3.36
CA VAL A 189 -14.94 4.16 2.78
C VAL A 189 -15.22 5.55 3.37
N ARG A 190 -15.62 6.49 2.51
CA ARG A 190 -15.99 7.85 2.91
C ARG A 190 -17.42 8.15 2.48
N ARG A 191 -18.23 8.62 3.44
CA ARG A 191 -19.48 9.34 3.16
C ARG A 191 -19.13 10.75 2.73
N ASN A 192 -19.63 11.16 1.57
CA ASN A 192 -19.48 12.52 1.08
C ASN A 192 -20.64 13.41 1.54
N GLN A 193 -20.53 14.71 1.23
CA GLN A 193 -21.52 15.73 1.57
C GLN A 193 -22.92 15.50 0.98
N TRP A 194 -23.05 14.63 -0.03
CA TRP A 194 -24.34 14.26 -0.64
C TRP A 194 -24.93 12.98 -0.02
N GLY A 195 -24.29 12.42 1.00
CA GLY A 195 -24.72 11.18 1.65
C GLY A 195 -24.30 9.91 0.91
N ASN A 196 -23.55 10.01 -0.19
CA ASN A 196 -23.08 8.85 -0.95
C ASN A 196 -21.76 8.31 -0.39
N PHE A 197 -21.58 6.99 -0.44
CA PHE A 197 -20.38 6.30 0.03
C PHE A 197 -19.45 5.98 -1.14
N ASN A 198 -18.16 6.26 -0.98
CA ASN A 198 -17.15 5.98 -2.00
C ASN A 198 -15.86 5.45 -1.37
N ILE A 199 -15.08 4.72 -2.14
CA ILE A 199 -13.74 4.27 -1.74
C ILE A 199 -12.79 5.47 -1.75
N ALA A 200 -12.40 5.92 -0.56
CA ALA A 200 -11.45 7.01 -0.37
C ALA A 200 -9.99 6.51 -0.42
N SER A 201 -9.73 5.26 -0.04
CA SER A 201 -8.43 4.61 -0.20
C SER A 201 -8.62 3.17 -0.66
N PRO A 202 -7.93 2.75 -1.75
CA PRO A 202 -8.11 1.41 -2.31
C PRO A 202 -7.67 0.34 -1.32
N GLY A 203 -8.38 -0.80 -1.37
CA GLY A 203 -8.12 -1.98 -0.57
C GLY A 203 -6.66 -2.45 -0.63
N ARG A 204 -6.07 -2.77 0.52
CA ARG A 204 -4.71 -3.30 0.65
C ARG A 204 -4.68 -4.55 1.50
N GLU A 205 -3.72 -5.43 1.21
CA GLU A 205 -3.29 -6.48 2.14
C GLU A 205 -3.00 -5.86 3.51
N PHE A 206 -3.60 -6.44 4.55
CA PHE A 206 -3.40 -6.02 5.92
C PHE A 206 -2.39 -6.95 6.59
N TYR A 207 -1.47 -6.33 7.36
CA TYR A 207 -0.47 -6.94 8.24
C TYR A 207 -0.23 -8.45 8.06
N GLU A 208 0.86 -8.81 7.35
CA GLU A 208 1.15 -10.18 6.88
C GLU A 208 1.09 -11.29 7.94
N TYR A 209 1.36 -10.94 9.21
CA TYR A 209 1.37 -11.86 10.34
C TYR A 209 -0.01 -12.08 10.96
N LEU A 210 -1.05 -11.37 10.55
CA LEU A 210 -2.43 -11.65 10.98
C LEU A 210 -3.16 -12.42 9.88
N LYS A 211 -3.99 -13.38 10.27
CA LYS A 211 -4.73 -14.23 9.33
C LYS A 211 -6.23 -14.07 9.42
N ILE A 212 -6.76 -14.00 10.63
CA ILE A 212 -8.18 -13.72 10.86
C ILE A 212 -8.26 -12.54 11.83
N ILE A 213 -9.15 -11.60 11.52
CA ILE A 213 -9.55 -10.53 12.43
C ILE A 213 -10.79 -11.02 13.18
N GLU A 214 -10.70 -11.13 14.51
CA GLU A 214 -11.84 -11.50 15.36
C GLU A 214 -12.59 -10.27 15.85
N SER A 215 -11.88 -9.18 16.11
CA SER A 215 -12.51 -7.91 16.49
C SER A 215 -11.63 -6.71 16.17
N VAL A 216 -12.29 -5.60 15.87
CA VAL A 216 -11.68 -4.30 15.64
C VAL A 216 -12.38 -3.28 16.51
N LYS A 217 -11.61 -2.49 17.25
CA LYS A 217 -12.13 -1.40 18.09
C LYS A 217 -11.25 -0.18 17.90
N PHE A 218 -11.86 0.97 17.71
CA PHE A 218 -11.14 2.24 17.61
C PHE A 218 -11.35 3.04 18.89
N LYS A 219 -10.27 3.31 19.64
CA LYS A 219 -10.28 3.99 20.94
C LYS A 219 -9.08 4.92 21.04
N GLU A 220 -9.29 6.14 21.49
CA GLU A 220 -8.22 7.11 21.78
C GLU A 220 -7.24 7.29 20.60
N ALA A 221 -7.78 7.38 19.37
CA ALA A 221 -7.03 7.44 18.11
C ALA A 221 -6.17 6.18 17.78
N ILE A 222 -6.35 5.09 18.53
CA ILE A 222 -5.67 3.81 18.33
C ILE A 222 -6.68 2.74 17.92
N LEU A 223 -6.31 2.01 16.88
CA LEU A 223 -7.04 0.85 16.42
C LEU A 223 -6.54 -0.39 17.14
N HIS A 224 -7.38 -0.94 18.00
CA HIS A 224 -7.16 -2.20 18.69
C HIS A 224 -7.76 -3.34 17.88
N ILE A 225 -6.90 -4.24 17.40
CA ILE A 225 -7.30 -5.43 16.66
C ILE A 225 -6.95 -6.66 17.48
N THR A 226 -7.93 -7.54 17.65
CA THR A 226 -7.69 -8.90 18.13
C THR A 226 -7.93 -9.87 16.99
N GLY A 227 -7.06 -10.87 16.87
CA GLY A 227 -7.24 -11.92 15.89
C GLY A 227 -6.21 -13.02 16.05
N VAL A 228 -6.12 -13.88 15.03
CA VAL A 228 -5.28 -15.08 15.10
C VAL A 228 -4.28 -15.18 13.95
N THR A 229 -3.18 -15.88 14.24
CA THR A 229 -2.12 -16.24 13.32
C THR A 229 -1.72 -17.71 13.45
N TYR A 230 -0.78 -18.15 12.60
CA TYR A 230 -0.13 -19.46 12.72
C TYR A 230 0.95 -19.40 13.80
N GLY A 231 0.71 -20.12 14.90
CA GLY A 231 1.72 -20.39 15.92
C GLY A 231 2.54 -21.66 15.61
N PRO A 232 3.52 -21.99 16.46
CA PRO A 232 4.45 -23.11 16.23
C PRO A 232 3.81 -24.48 16.05
N THR A 233 2.64 -24.71 16.66
CA THR A 233 1.90 -25.98 16.58
C THR A 233 0.67 -25.92 15.69
N CYS A 234 0.43 -24.80 15.00
CA CYS A 234 -0.73 -24.70 14.12
C CYS A 234 -0.57 -25.59 12.90
N HIS A 235 -1.62 -26.34 12.56
CA HIS A 235 -1.71 -27.01 11.27
C HIS A 235 -1.94 -25.98 10.16
N GLN A 236 -1.54 -26.32 8.93
CA GLN A 236 -1.87 -25.52 7.75
C GLN A 236 -3.38 -25.28 7.69
N ARG A 237 -3.78 -24.04 7.40
CA ARG A 237 -5.18 -23.57 7.31
C ARG A 237 -5.97 -23.48 8.61
N ASN A 238 -5.33 -23.69 9.77
CA ASN A 238 -5.98 -23.50 11.07
C ASN A 238 -5.16 -22.59 11.99
N PRO A 239 -5.13 -21.26 11.74
CA PRO A 239 -4.49 -20.32 12.66
C PRO A 239 -5.26 -20.27 13.98
N SER A 240 -4.55 -20.44 15.10
CA SER A 240 -5.17 -20.44 16.44
C SER A 240 -4.35 -19.68 17.48
N TYR A 241 -3.23 -19.07 17.07
CA TYR A 241 -2.37 -18.32 17.97
C TYR A 241 -2.84 -16.86 18.05
N LYS A 242 -3.29 -16.43 19.22
CA LYS A 242 -3.92 -15.12 19.41
C LYS A 242 -2.92 -13.98 19.50
N LEU A 243 -3.27 -12.89 18.82
CA LEU A 243 -2.56 -11.63 18.82
C LEU A 243 -3.49 -10.49 19.23
N LYS A 244 -2.95 -9.56 20.00
CA LYS A 244 -3.48 -8.21 20.16
C LYS A 244 -2.54 -7.25 19.48
N LEU A 245 -3.08 -6.45 18.58
CA LEU A 245 -2.34 -5.47 17.81
C LEU A 245 -2.94 -4.10 18.06
N GLN A 246 -2.07 -3.11 18.13
CA GLN A 246 -2.47 -1.71 18.19
C GLN A 246 -1.88 -0.99 17.00
N PHE A 247 -2.72 -0.30 16.24
CA PHE A 247 -2.30 0.49 15.10
C PHE A 247 -2.69 1.94 15.30
N ARG A 248 -1.78 2.85 14.95
CA ARG A 248 -2.11 4.26 14.76
C ARG A 248 -2.60 4.43 13.34
N VAL A 249 -3.75 5.08 13.20
CA VAL A 249 -4.26 5.51 11.90
C VAL A 249 -3.46 6.75 11.48
N THR A 250 -2.77 6.64 10.36
CA THR A 250 -1.92 7.71 9.82
C THR A 250 -2.41 8.10 8.43
N ASP A 251 -2.60 9.40 8.22
CA ASP A 251 -2.81 9.93 6.88
C ASP A 251 -1.48 9.89 6.13
N SER A 252 -1.37 9.01 5.15
CA SER A 252 -0.26 9.09 4.20
C SER A 252 -0.47 10.31 3.30
N PHE A 253 0.61 11.00 2.95
CA PHE A 253 0.66 12.23 2.12
C PHE A 253 -0.01 12.14 0.73
N ARG A 254 -0.62 11.00 0.37
CA ARG A 254 -1.27 10.74 -0.92
C ARG A 254 -2.77 10.48 -0.82
N GLY A 255 -3.42 10.83 0.29
CA GLY A 255 -4.85 10.58 0.47
C GLY A 255 -5.18 9.10 0.67
N ALA A 256 -4.23 8.34 1.21
CA ALA A 256 -4.46 6.96 1.63
C ALA A 256 -4.29 6.85 3.15
N VAL A 257 -5.16 6.08 3.80
CA VAL A 257 -5.01 5.74 5.22
C VAL A 257 -4.02 4.59 5.33
N ASP A 258 -2.94 4.84 6.07
CA ASP A 258 -1.95 3.84 6.45
C ASP A 258 -2.10 3.51 7.94
N LEU A 259 -1.81 2.26 8.30
CA LEU A 259 -1.88 1.75 9.66
C LEU A 259 -0.46 1.47 10.15
N GLU A 260 0.02 2.28 11.09
CA GLU A 260 1.34 2.11 11.71
C GLU A 260 1.20 1.22 12.95
N LEU A 261 1.93 0.10 12.98
CA LEU A 261 1.94 -0.78 14.16
C LEU A 261 2.59 -0.04 15.34
N VAL A 262 1.83 0.13 16.42
CA VAL A 262 2.28 0.78 17.66
C VAL A 262 2.71 -0.27 18.68
N ASP A 263 1.91 -1.33 18.80
CA ASP A 263 2.15 -2.39 19.78
C ASP A 263 1.67 -3.74 19.26
N LYS A 264 2.38 -4.79 19.68
CA LYS A 264 2.06 -6.18 19.40
C LYS A 264 2.22 -6.98 20.68
N GLN A 265 1.13 -7.57 21.13
CA GLN A 265 1.09 -8.52 22.23
C GLN A 265 0.71 -9.90 21.72
N GLU A 266 1.60 -10.87 21.94
CA GLU A 266 1.32 -12.28 21.72
C GLU A 266 0.60 -12.83 22.94
N ILE A 267 -0.64 -13.31 22.76
CA ILE A 267 -1.43 -13.88 23.85
C ILE A 267 -1.11 -15.36 24.02
N GLY A 268 -0.76 -16.04 22.93
CA GLY A 268 -0.59 -17.49 22.93
C GLY A 268 -1.77 -18.22 22.32
N TYR A 269 -1.83 -19.52 22.57
CA TYR A 269 -3.05 -20.29 22.33
C TYR A 269 -4.09 -19.94 23.39
N ASP A 270 -5.37 -20.12 23.08
CA ASP A 270 -6.38 -20.10 24.12
C ASP A 270 -5.98 -21.10 25.21
N ALA A 271 -5.84 -20.61 26.43
CA ALA A 271 -5.81 -21.48 27.59
C ALA A 271 -7.17 -22.16 27.61
N PHE A 272 -7.23 -23.40 27.13
CA PHE A 272 -8.37 -24.27 27.39
C PHE A 272 -8.55 -24.34 28.90
N THR A 273 -9.52 -23.60 29.42
CA THR A 273 -10.23 -24.04 30.61
C THR A 273 -10.89 -25.36 30.22
N GLY A 274 -10.32 -26.45 30.72
CA GLY A 274 -10.96 -27.76 30.67
C GLY A 274 -12.27 -27.77 31.44
#